data_AF-A0A3D8X172-F1
#
_entry.id   AF-A0A3D8X172-F1
#
_cell.length_a   1.000
_cell.length_b   1.000
_cell.length_c   1.000
_cell.angle_alpha   90.00
_cell.angle_beta   90.00
_cell.angle_gamma   90.00
#
_symmetry.space_group_name_H-M   'P 1'
#
loop_
_entity.id
_entity.type
_entity.pdbx_description
1 polymer ?
#
loop_
_entity_poly.entity_id
_entity_poly.type
_entity_poly.pdbx_seq_one_letter_code
_entity_poly.pdbx_strand_id
1 'polypeptide(L)'
;MWSSLALSLREGLEASLIIGIILAHVTKIGRKDLKYSVFIGAAAGLIFSLVFGFIGFNEAKELEEESEEIFEGVMMLLAAGLIAYFILWLHRNKEMTSSVTSKISRSSSKWGLIVLAFLSVFREGTELIIFNLTQVNQHASSIVFGSISGILLAIVITYILFKTAIKLNLWIIFKALGIFLIFIGGELCGEGLVKLFEAGGEPLEIIGFSVFTVASLYLFFQTELKKLRVRKQKSAS
;
A
#
# COMPACT_ATOMS: atom_id res chain seq x y z
N MET A 1 -3.94 -8.76 -14.23
CA MET A 1 -3.19 -9.79 -13.46
C MET A 1 -1.86 -9.28 -12.92
N TRP A 2 -0.94 -8.77 -13.75
CA TRP A 2 0.34 -8.22 -13.29
C TRP A 2 0.20 -7.01 -12.35
N SER A 3 -0.77 -6.15 -12.63
CA SER A 3 -1.23 -5.04 -11.77
C SER A 3 -1.58 -5.51 -10.35
N SER A 4 -2.55 -6.42 -10.23
CA SER A 4 -3.00 -6.97 -8.94
C SER A 4 -1.90 -7.74 -8.20
N LEU A 5 -1.01 -8.44 -8.92
CA LEU A 5 0.12 -9.13 -8.31
C LEU A 5 1.12 -8.14 -7.69
N ALA A 6 1.56 -7.15 -8.45
CA ALA A 6 2.53 -6.16 -7.97
C ALA A 6 1.97 -5.33 -6.80
N LEU A 7 0.68 -4.97 -6.85
CA LEU A 7 0.04 -4.26 -5.76
C LEU A 7 -0.10 -5.13 -4.50
N SER A 8 -0.67 -6.33 -4.64
CA SER A 8 -0.85 -7.23 -3.50
C SER A 8 0.48 -7.67 -2.88
N LEU A 9 1.54 -7.76 -3.68
CA LEU A 9 2.91 -7.93 -3.20
C LEU A 9 3.36 -6.74 -2.35
N ARG A 10 3.12 -5.50 -2.79
CA ARG A 10 3.47 -4.30 -2.02
C ARG A 10 2.69 -4.21 -0.71
N GLU A 11 1.36 -4.23 -0.78
CA GLU A 11 0.52 -4.09 0.42
C GLU A 11 0.73 -5.26 1.39
N GLY A 12 0.91 -6.47 0.83
CA GLY A 12 1.28 -7.65 1.61
C GLY A 12 2.64 -7.51 2.28
N LEU A 13 3.64 -6.91 1.61
CA LEU A 13 4.97 -6.66 2.18
C LEU A 13 4.89 -5.61 3.31
N GLU A 14 4.14 -4.54 3.11
CA GLU A 14 3.93 -3.49 4.12
C GLU A 14 3.24 -4.05 5.36
N ALA A 15 2.11 -4.73 5.19
CA ALA A 15 1.38 -5.37 6.28
C ALA A 15 2.26 -6.40 7.01
N SER A 16 2.93 -7.29 6.28
CA SER A 16 3.76 -8.34 6.90
C SER A 16 5.00 -7.78 7.61
N LEU A 17 5.60 -6.69 7.12
CA LEU A 17 6.71 -6.01 7.78
C LEU A 17 6.26 -5.29 9.04
N ILE A 18 5.12 -4.59 9.03
CA ILE A 18 4.56 -3.95 10.23
C ILE A 18 4.31 -5.00 11.31
N ILE A 19 3.62 -6.10 10.96
CA ILE A 19 3.37 -7.21 11.90
C ILE A 19 4.67 -7.83 12.37
N GLY A 20 5.65 -8.02 11.49
CA GLY A 20 6.97 -8.53 11.84
C GLY A 20 7.74 -7.63 12.81
N ILE A 21 7.68 -6.30 12.65
CA ILE A 21 8.28 -5.32 13.57
C ILE A 21 7.62 -5.40 14.95
N ILE A 22 6.28 -5.47 14.99
CA ILE A 22 5.54 -5.60 16.25
C ILE A 22 5.90 -6.92 16.96
N LEU A 23 5.92 -8.04 16.23
CA LEU A 23 6.31 -9.34 16.76
C LEU A 23 7.77 -9.38 17.24
N ALA A 24 8.68 -8.73 16.51
CA ALA A 24 10.08 -8.60 16.92
C ALA A 24 10.20 -7.80 18.22
N HIS A 25 9.46 -6.70 18.36
CA HIS A 25 9.44 -5.91 19.58
C HIS A 25 8.88 -6.69 20.77
N VAL A 26 7.74 -7.36 20.59
CA VAL A 26 7.11 -8.22 21.62
C VAL A 26 8.04 -9.35 22.06
N THR A 27 8.78 -9.93 21.11
CA THR A 27 9.79 -10.96 21.41
C THR A 27 10.97 -10.38 22.19
N LYS A 28 11.42 -9.16 21.85
CA LYS A 28 12.52 -8.46 22.51
C LYS A 28 12.21 -8.14 23.98
N ILE A 29 10.97 -7.80 24.31
CA ILE A 29 10.53 -7.53 25.70
C ILE A 29 10.19 -8.81 26.49
N GLY A 30 10.43 -10.00 25.92
CA GLY A 30 10.22 -11.29 26.60
C GLY A 30 8.75 -11.72 26.77
N ARG A 31 7.79 -10.90 26.33
CA ARG A 31 6.35 -11.12 26.53
C ARG A 31 5.73 -11.93 25.40
N LYS A 32 6.04 -13.23 25.34
CA LYS A 32 5.48 -14.14 24.30
C LYS A 32 3.95 -14.21 24.32
N ASP A 33 3.31 -13.94 25.45
CA ASP A 33 1.85 -13.88 25.61
C ASP A 33 1.18 -12.85 24.69
N LEU A 34 1.88 -11.76 24.38
CA LEU A 34 1.38 -10.69 23.53
C LEU A 34 1.46 -11.01 22.03
N LYS A 35 2.17 -12.07 21.62
CA LYS A 35 2.22 -12.48 20.21
C LYS A 35 0.84 -12.87 19.70
N TYR A 36 0.06 -13.54 20.54
CA TYR A 36 -1.30 -13.95 20.21
C TYR A 36 -2.20 -12.73 19.95
N SER A 37 -2.05 -11.66 20.75
CA SER A 37 -2.74 -10.39 20.54
C SER A 37 -2.46 -9.77 19.16
N VAL A 38 -1.22 -9.84 18.68
CA VAL A 38 -0.86 -9.34 17.33
C VAL A 38 -1.53 -10.17 16.25
N PHE A 39 -1.52 -11.51 16.37
CA PHE A 39 -2.18 -12.40 15.42
C PHE A 39 -3.70 -12.21 15.39
N ILE A 40 -4.36 -12.05 16.55
CA ILE A 40 -5.80 -11.73 16.61
C ILE A 40 -6.09 -10.44 15.84
N GLY A 41 -5.32 -9.38 16.12
CA GLY A 41 -5.52 -8.09 15.45
C GLY A 41 -5.33 -8.21 13.93
N ALA A 42 -4.25 -8.86 13.49
CA ALA A 42 -3.97 -9.07 12.08
C ALA A 42 -5.06 -9.90 11.38
N ALA A 43 -5.50 -11.00 12.00
CA ALA A 43 -6.57 -11.85 11.46
C ALA A 43 -7.90 -11.10 11.38
N ALA A 44 -8.25 -10.34 12.43
CA ALA A 44 -9.45 -9.50 12.43
C ALA A 44 -9.39 -8.44 11.33
N GLY A 45 -8.24 -7.78 11.14
CA GLY A 45 -8.05 -6.77 10.09
C GLY A 45 -8.24 -7.35 8.69
N LEU A 46 -7.67 -8.54 8.45
CA LEU A 46 -7.83 -9.27 7.19
C LEU A 46 -9.30 -9.66 6.93
N ILE A 47 -10.00 -10.20 7.94
CA ILE A 47 -11.41 -10.57 7.80
C ILE A 47 -12.25 -9.33 7.49
N PHE A 48 -12.05 -8.23 8.22
CA PHE A 48 -12.81 -7.00 8.00
C PHE A 48 -12.52 -6.37 6.65
N SER A 49 -11.27 -6.40 6.18
CA SER A 49 -10.98 -5.96 4.81
C SER A 49 -11.73 -6.83 3.81
N LEU A 50 -11.69 -8.16 3.92
CA LEU A 50 -12.40 -9.04 2.99
C LEU A 50 -13.92 -8.82 3.00
N VAL A 51 -14.53 -8.60 4.17
CA VAL A 51 -15.95 -8.26 4.29
C VAL A 51 -16.25 -6.93 3.60
N PHE A 52 -15.42 -5.91 3.83
CA PHE A 52 -15.54 -4.62 3.16
C PHE A 52 -15.48 -4.77 1.63
N GLY A 53 -14.54 -5.57 1.13
CA GLY A 53 -14.43 -5.85 -0.30
C GLY A 53 -15.60 -6.65 -0.86
N PHE A 54 -16.11 -7.63 -0.12
CA PHE A 54 -17.28 -8.41 -0.54
C PHE A 54 -18.53 -7.53 -0.68
N ILE A 55 -18.77 -6.64 0.29
CA ILE A 55 -19.87 -5.68 0.23
C ILE A 55 -19.66 -4.74 -0.96
N GLY A 56 -18.48 -4.14 -1.10
CA GLY A 56 -18.19 -3.22 -2.21
C GLY A 56 -18.33 -3.86 -3.59
N PHE A 57 -17.96 -5.13 -3.75
CA PHE A 57 -18.05 -5.84 -5.03
C PHE A 57 -19.50 -6.23 -5.40
N ASN A 58 -20.35 -6.51 -4.42
CA ASN A 58 -21.76 -6.80 -4.67
C ASN A 58 -22.53 -5.53 -5.01
N GLU A 59 -22.32 -4.45 -4.26
CA GLU A 59 -22.92 -3.14 -4.54
C GLU A 59 -22.52 -2.65 -5.93
N ALA A 60 -21.24 -2.79 -6.31
CA ALA A 60 -20.77 -2.39 -7.64
C ALA A 60 -21.43 -3.16 -8.79
N LYS A 61 -21.84 -4.43 -8.57
CA LYS A 61 -22.47 -5.28 -9.59
C LYS A 61 -23.96 -5.02 -9.79
N GLU A 62 -24.62 -4.36 -8.85
CA GLU A 62 -26.06 -4.08 -8.90
C GLU A 62 -26.36 -2.71 -9.53
N LEU A 63 -25.32 -1.95 -9.93
CA LEU A 63 -25.46 -0.64 -10.57
C LEU A 63 -25.88 -0.78 -12.05
N GLU A 64 -26.68 0.17 -12.53
CA GLU A 64 -26.94 0.35 -13.97
C GLU A 64 -25.64 0.75 -14.70
N GLU A 65 -25.49 0.38 -15.98
CA GLU A 65 -24.25 0.56 -16.77
C GLU A 65 -23.69 2.00 -16.69
N GLU A 66 -24.54 3.03 -16.75
CA GLU A 66 -24.11 4.44 -16.64
C GLU A 66 -23.60 4.82 -15.24
N SER A 67 -24.20 4.24 -14.19
CA SER A 67 -23.76 4.46 -12.80
C SER A 67 -22.50 3.65 -12.45
N GLU A 68 -22.29 2.52 -13.12
CA GLU A 68 -21.11 1.68 -12.98
C GLU A 68 -19.86 2.39 -13.50
N GLU A 69 -19.93 3.05 -14.66
CA GLU A 69 -18.79 3.79 -15.23
C GLU A 69 -18.34 4.95 -14.33
N ILE A 70 -19.31 5.71 -13.79
CA ILE A 70 -19.02 6.80 -12.84
C ILE A 70 -18.42 6.24 -11.55
N PHE A 71 -18.98 5.16 -11.01
CA PHE A 71 -18.45 4.51 -9.81
C PHE A 71 -17.01 4.03 -10.01
N GLU A 72 -16.73 3.39 -11.14
CA GLU A 72 -15.38 2.93 -11.48
C GLU A 72 -14.41 4.11 -11.61
N GLY A 73 -14.81 5.18 -12.31
CA GLY A 73 -14.01 6.40 -12.44
C GLY A 73 -13.69 7.05 -11.09
N VAL A 74 -14.67 7.15 -10.19
CA VAL A 74 -14.46 7.65 -8.81
C VAL A 74 -13.48 6.76 -8.05
N MET A 75 -13.63 5.44 -8.14
CA MET A 75 -12.75 4.49 -7.44
C MET A 75 -11.31 4.54 -7.99
N MET A 76 -11.14 4.73 -9.31
CA MET A 76 -9.84 4.96 -9.95
C MET A 76 -9.16 6.22 -9.41
N LEU A 77 -9.89 7.34 -9.30
CA LEU A 77 -9.34 8.57 -8.73
C LEU A 77 -9.03 8.45 -7.24
N LEU A 78 -9.87 7.76 -6.47
CA LEU A 78 -9.60 7.46 -5.06
C LEU A 78 -8.32 6.63 -4.90
N ALA A 79 -8.16 5.60 -5.73
CA ALA A 79 -6.95 4.77 -5.75
C ALA A 79 -5.70 5.59 -6.12
N ALA A 80 -5.77 6.45 -7.14
CA ALA A 80 -4.68 7.37 -7.48
C ALA A 80 -4.36 8.34 -6.31
N GLY A 81 -5.38 8.88 -5.65
CA GLY A 81 -5.23 9.73 -4.47
C GLY A 81 -4.56 9.03 -3.29
N LEU A 82 -4.90 7.77 -3.04
CA LEU A 82 -4.25 6.93 -2.02
C LEU A 82 -2.77 6.69 -2.34
N ILE A 83 -2.44 6.42 -3.60
CA ILE A 83 -1.04 6.28 -4.07
C ILE A 83 -0.28 7.60 -3.84
N ALA A 84 -0.85 8.74 -4.22
CA ALA A 84 -0.25 10.05 -3.98
C ALA A 84 -0.06 10.33 -2.46
N TYR A 85 -1.06 10.01 -1.64
CA TYR A 85 -0.98 10.14 -0.19
C TYR A 85 0.15 9.27 0.38
N PHE A 86 0.30 8.04 -0.08
CA PHE A 86 1.37 7.15 0.35
C PHE A 86 2.76 7.69 0.00
N ILE A 87 2.93 8.23 -1.21
CA ILE A 87 4.18 8.87 -1.64
C ILE A 87 4.50 10.08 -0.75
N LEU A 88 3.51 10.89 -0.42
CA LEU A 88 3.65 12.00 0.52
C LEU A 88 3.97 11.54 1.94
N TRP A 89 3.37 10.44 2.38
CA TRP A 89 3.63 9.83 3.68
C TRP A 89 5.07 9.34 3.80
N LEU A 90 5.61 8.67 2.76
CA LEU A 90 7.03 8.31 2.65
C LEU A 90 7.94 9.54 2.70
N HIS A 91 7.54 10.64 2.06
CA HIS A 91 8.29 11.88 2.11
C HIS A 91 8.33 12.50 3.52
N ARG A 92 7.22 12.41 4.26
CA ARG A 92 7.02 13.10 5.55
C ARG A 92 7.58 12.33 6.75
N ASN A 93 7.57 11.00 6.73
CA ASN A 93 8.00 10.16 7.86
C ASN A 93 9.48 9.76 7.82
N LYS A 94 10.37 10.71 7.56
CA LYS A 94 11.83 10.53 7.47
C LYS A 94 12.53 10.11 8.77
N GLU A 95 11.85 10.09 9.90
CA GLU A 95 12.45 9.80 11.22
C GLU A 95 11.73 8.72 12.06
N MET A 96 10.91 7.84 11.45
CA MET A 96 10.14 6.85 12.21
C MET A 96 10.89 5.59 12.65
N THR A 97 12.22 5.53 12.59
CA THR A 97 12.96 4.48 13.30
C THR A 97 13.02 4.73 14.81
N SER A 98 12.76 5.96 15.29
CA SER A 98 12.74 6.30 16.72
C SER A 98 11.33 6.34 17.34
N SER A 99 10.29 6.69 16.57
CA SER A 99 8.95 6.93 17.12
C SER A 99 8.03 5.70 17.18
N VAL A 100 8.26 4.67 16.36
CA VAL A 100 7.59 3.36 16.52
C VAL A 100 7.93 2.75 17.88
N THR A 101 9.19 2.88 18.31
CA THR A 101 9.64 2.46 19.65
C THR A 101 8.95 3.24 20.77
N SER A 102 8.63 4.53 20.55
CA SER A 102 7.97 5.41 21.54
C SER A 102 6.46 5.19 21.67
N LYS A 103 5.76 4.74 20.62
CA LYS A 103 4.35 4.36 20.70
C LYS A 103 4.18 2.95 21.29
N ILE A 104 5.13 2.06 21.06
CA ILE A 104 5.10 0.72 21.65
C ILE A 104 5.44 0.74 23.15
N SER A 105 6.26 1.68 23.63
CA SER A 105 6.58 1.81 25.06
C SER A 105 5.37 2.22 25.92
N ARG A 106 4.35 2.87 25.35
CA ARG A 106 3.11 3.24 26.07
C ARG A 106 2.02 2.16 26.01
N SER A 107 2.06 1.27 25.02
CA SER A 107 1.06 0.21 24.82
C SER A 107 1.62 -1.18 25.12
N SER A 108 2.04 -1.41 26.37
CA SER A 108 2.24 -2.77 26.90
C SER A 108 0.92 -3.50 27.23
N SER A 109 -0.23 -2.92 26.84
CA SER A 109 -1.55 -3.54 27.00
C SER A 109 -1.86 -4.45 25.81
N LYS A 110 -2.34 -5.67 26.10
CA LYS A 110 -2.82 -6.66 25.12
C LYS A 110 -3.74 -6.04 24.06
N TRP A 111 -4.63 -5.14 24.49
CA TRP A 111 -5.60 -4.47 23.63
C TRP A 111 -4.98 -3.51 22.63
N GLY A 112 -3.98 -2.73 23.03
CA GLY A 112 -3.38 -1.76 22.11
C GLY A 112 -2.58 -2.43 20.99
N LEU A 113 -2.00 -3.62 21.23
CA LEU A 113 -1.37 -4.42 20.18
C LEU A 113 -2.38 -5.04 19.22
N ILE A 114 -3.54 -5.49 19.71
CA ILE A 114 -4.65 -5.97 18.86
C ILE A 114 -5.10 -4.84 17.94
N VAL A 115 -5.44 -3.68 18.50
CA VAL A 115 -5.93 -2.52 17.73
C VAL A 115 -4.88 -2.04 16.73
N LEU A 116 -3.61 -1.98 17.13
CA LEU A 116 -2.53 -1.57 16.23
C LEU A 116 -2.40 -2.52 15.04
N ALA A 117 -2.31 -3.83 15.31
CA ALA A 117 -2.19 -4.84 14.25
C ALA A 117 -3.44 -4.86 13.35
N PHE A 118 -4.63 -4.73 13.95
CA PHE A 118 -5.90 -4.61 13.24
C PHE A 118 -5.91 -3.42 12.30
N LEU A 119 -5.67 -2.20 12.81
CA LEU A 119 -5.72 -0.99 11.99
C LEU A 119 -4.68 -0.99 10.88
N SER A 120 -3.49 -1.55 11.14
CA SER A 120 -2.46 -1.70 10.12
C SER A 120 -2.91 -2.64 9.01
N VAL A 121 -3.32 -3.87 9.32
CA VAL A 121 -3.73 -4.85 8.28
C VAL A 121 -5.02 -4.41 7.59
N PHE A 122 -5.99 -3.86 8.33
CA PHE A 122 -7.23 -3.34 7.77
C PHE A 122 -6.96 -2.22 6.77
N ARG A 123 -6.06 -1.29 7.08
CA ARG A 123 -5.68 -0.20 6.16
C ARG A 123 -5.10 -0.76 4.86
N GLU A 124 -4.02 -1.54 4.94
CA GLU A 124 -3.37 -2.08 3.73
C GLU A 124 -4.33 -2.99 2.94
N GLY A 125 -5.15 -3.77 3.64
CA GLY A 125 -6.17 -4.62 3.02
C GLY A 125 -7.28 -3.84 2.33
N THR A 126 -7.72 -2.72 2.91
CA THR A 126 -8.73 -1.84 2.31
C THR A 126 -8.19 -1.13 1.07
N GLU A 127 -6.93 -0.66 1.11
CA GLU A 127 -6.26 -0.07 -0.06
C GLU A 127 -6.17 -1.08 -1.22
N LEU A 128 -5.77 -2.33 -0.93
CA LEU A 128 -5.73 -3.40 -1.92
C LEU A 128 -7.12 -3.68 -2.55
N ILE A 129 -8.17 -3.60 -1.74
CA ILE A 129 -9.55 -3.86 -2.18
C ILE A 129 -10.08 -2.73 -3.04
N ILE A 130 -9.90 -1.47 -2.62
CA ILE A 130 -10.30 -0.28 -3.38
C ILE A 130 -9.68 -0.32 -4.77
N PHE A 131 -8.40 -0.70 -4.87
CA PHE A 131 -7.73 -0.82 -6.16
C PHE A 131 -8.25 -1.99 -7.00
N ASN A 132 -8.54 -3.14 -6.39
CA ASN A 132 -9.09 -4.27 -7.14
C ASN A 132 -10.52 -3.99 -7.63
N LEU A 133 -11.28 -3.11 -6.96
CA LEU A 133 -12.59 -2.66 -7.41
C LEU A 133 -12.52 -1.81 -8.69
N THR A 134 -11.40 -1.13 -8.97
CA THR A 134 -11.21 -0.41 -10.24
C THR A 134 -10.98 -1.34 -11.44
N GLN A 135 -10.90 -2.65 -11.22
CA GLN A 135 -10.68 -3.66 -12.27
C GLN A 135 -11.88 -4.61 -12.38
N VAL A 136 -13.08 -4.21 -11.93
CA VAL A 136 -14.31 -5.04 -11.95
C VAL A 136 -14.59 -5.68 -13.32
N ASN A 137 -14.25 -4.97 -14.40
CA ASN A 137 -14.43 -5.42 -15.78
C ASN A 137 -13.41 -6.48 -16.27
N GLN A 138 -12.35 -6.76 -15.50
CA GLN A 138 -11.42 -7.86 -15.82
C GLN A 138 -11.91 -9.19 -15.24
N HIS A 139 -11.44 -10.30 -15.82
CA HIS A 139 -11.76 -11.64 -15.31
C HIS A 139 -11.43 -11.74 -13.81
N ALA A 140 -12.48 -11.90 -12.99
CA ALA A 140 -12.38 -11.97 -11.53
C ALA A 140 -11.37 -13.04 -11.06
N SER A 141 -11.28 -14.15 -11.79
CA SER A 141 -10.29 -15.21 -11.54
C SER A 141 -8.85 -14.70 -11.64
N SER A 142 -8.54 -13.86 -12.62
CA SER A 142 -7.20 -13.28 -12.81
C SER A 142 -6.83 -12.28 -11.70
N ILE A 143 -7.79 -11.52 -11.20
CA ILE A 143 -7.58 -10.56 -10.10
C ILE A 143 -7.33 -11.31 -8.79
N VAL A 144 -8.15 -12.31 -8.50
CA VAL A 144 -8.02 -13.16 -7.30
C VAL A 144 -6.69 -13.91 -7.33
N PHE A 145 -6.34 -14.52 -8.46
CA PHE A 145 -5.08 -15.27 -8.60
C PHE A 145 -3.86 -14.36 -8.48
N GLY A 146 -3.89 -13.17 -9.12
CA GLY A 146 -2.86 -12.15 -8.97
C GLY A 146 -2.70 -11.70 -7.51
N SER A 147 -3.81 -11.44 -6.83
CA SER A 147 -3.82 -10.97 -5.44
C SER A 147 -3.29 -12.02 -4.46
N ILE A 148 -3.72 -13.28 -4.59
CA ILE A 148 -3.26 -14.39 -3.74
C ILE A 148 -1.78 -14.65 -3.96
N SER A 149 -1.33 -14.69 -5.22
CA SER A 149 0.08 -14.95 -5.54
C SER A 149 1.00 -13.84 -5.03
N GLY A 150 0.61 -12.57 -5.14
CA GLY A 150 1.39 -11.45 -4.59
C GLY A 150 1.43 -11.46 -3.06
N ILE A 151 0.32 -11.74 -2.37
CA ILE A 151 0.30 -11.88 -0.89
C ILE A 151 1.20 -13.04 -0.43
N LEU A 152 1.11 -14.20 -1.09
CA LEU A 152 1.97 -15.34 -0.76
C LEU A 152 3.44 -15.00 -0.96
N LEU A 153 3.78 -14.35 -2.07
CA LEU A 153 5.15 -13.92 -2.35
C LEU A 153 5.64 -12.89 -1.32
N ALA A 154 4.79 -11.97 -0.88
CA ALA A 154 5.10 -11.02 0.17
C ALA A 154 5.43 -11.71 1.50
N ILE A 155 4.62 -12.69 1.91
CA ILE A 155 4.85 -13.46 3.14
C ILE A 155 6.20 -14.21 3.05
N VAL A 156 6.49 -14.85 1.90
CA VAL A 156 7.75 -15.56 1.68
C VAL A 156 8.94 -14.61 1.75
N ILE A 157 8.89 -13.48 1.07
CA ILE A 157 9.95 -12.46 1.07
C ILE A 157 10.17 -11.94 2.49
N THR A 158 9.10 -11.54 3.18
CA THR A 158 9.18 -11.05 4.56
C THR A 158 9.77 -12.11 5.49
N TYR A 159 9.36 -13.37 5.37
CA TYR A 159 9.94 -14.46 6.15
C TYR A 159 11.44 -14.64 5.89
N ILE A 160 11.89 -14.63 4.62
CA ILE A 160 13.31 -14.70 4.27
C ILE A 160 14.07 -13.50 4.85
N LEU A 161 13.51 -12.29 4.79
CA LEU A 161 14.13 -11.08 5.34
C LEU A 161 14.33 -11.20 6.85
N PHE A 162 13.32 -11.67 7.59
CA PHE A 162 13.44 -11.86 9.04
C PHE A 162 14.37 -13.01 9.42
N LYS A 163 14.38 -14.10 8.65
CA LYS A 163 15.22 -15.27 8.95
C LYS A 163 16.69 -15.04 8.63
N THR A 164 16.99 -14.34 7.53
CA THR A 164 18.36 -14.32 7.00
C THR A 164 19.21 -13.20 7.59
N ALA A 165 18.65 -12.24 8.35
CA ALA A 165 19.39 -11.07 8.86
C ALA A 165 20.24 -10.37 7.78
N ILE A 166 19.91 -10.58 6.49
CA ILE A 166 20.62 -9.97 5.39
C ILE A 166 20.25 -8.51 5.47
N LYS A 167 21.28 -7.67 5.50
CA LYS A 167 21.22 -6.21 5.34
C LYS A 167 20.72 -5.84 3.93
N LEU A 168 19.63 -6.46 3.47
CA LEU A 168 18.92 -6.04 2.28
C LEU A 168 18.35 -4.69 2.62
N ASN A 169 18.80 -3.68 1.88
CA ASN A 169 18.28 -2.34 2.02
C ASN A 169 16.83 -2.39 1.52
N LEU A 170 15.89 -2.68 2.43
CA LEU A 170 14.44 -2.69 2.21
C LEU A 170 14.02 -1.51 1.34
N TRP A 171 14.68 -0.39 1.57
CA TRP A 171 14.54 0.85 0.84
C TRP A 171 14.70 0.75 -0.68
N ILE A 172 15.51 -0.17 -1.20
CA ILE A 172 15.69 -0.41 -2.65
C ILE A 172 14.48 -1.15 -3.24
N ILE A 173 13.96 -2.17 -2.53
CA ILE A 173 12.77 -2.93 -2.96
C ILE A 173 11.55 -2.02 -2.95
N PHE A 174 11.33 -1.30 -1.84
CA PHE A 174 10.29 -0.29 -1.72
C PHE A 174 10.40 0.78 -2.80
N LYS A 175 11.63 1.14 -3.19
CA LYS A 175 11.85 2.09 -4.27
C LYS A 175 11.39 1.58 -5.63
N ALA A 176 11.81 0.36 -5.97
CA ALA A 176 11.47 -0.25 -7.25
C ALA A 176 9.95 -0.43 -7.38
N LEU A 177 9.30 -0.93 -6.32
CA LEU A 177 7.84 -1.06 -6.26
C LEU A 177 7.14 0.30 -6.28
N GLY A 178 7.68 1.30 -5.58
CA GLY A 178 7.12 2.66 -5.57
C GLY A 178 7.15 3.33 -6.93
N ILE A 179 8.24 3.19 -7.70
CA ILE A 179 8.31 3.73 -9.07
C ILE A 179 7.26 3.08 -9.96
N PHE A 180 7.15 1.75 -9.92
CA PHE A 180 6.14 1.02 -10.68
C PHE A 180 4.71 1.48 -10.33
N LEU A 181 4.45 1.70 -9.05
CA LEU A 181 3.15 2.17 -8.58
C LEU A 181 2.81 3.60 -9.00
N ILE A 182 3.81 4.47 -9.16
CA ILE A 182 3.59 5.82 -9.67
C ILE A 182 3.02 5.77 -11.09
N PHE A 183 3.53 4.85 -11.93
CA PHE A 183 2.99 4.66 -13.28
C PHE A 183 1.56 4.15 -13.26
N ILE A 184 1.28 3.15 -12.43
CA ILE A 184 -0.08 2.63 -12.22
C ILE A 184 -1.03 3.72 -11.73
N GLY A 185 -0.62 4.52 -10.73
CA GLY A 185 -1.44 5.61 -10.22
C GLY A 185 -1.68 6.69 -11.27
N GLY A 186 -0.72 6.90 -12.18
CA GLY A 186 -0.89 7.75 -13.34
C GLY A 186 -1.96 7.21 -14.29
N GLU A 187 -1.91 5.92 -14.60
CA GLU A 187 -2.87 5.24 -15.47
C GLU A 187 -4.29 5.35 -14.90
N LEU A 188 -4.47 5.02 -13.61
CA LEU A 188 -5.74 5.18 -12.91
C LEU A 188 -6.22 6.64 -12.85
N CYS A 189 -5.30 7.60 -12.69
CA CYS A 189 -5.66 9.01 -12.68
C CYS A 189 -6.15 9.48 -14.06
N GLY A 190 -5.49 9.03 -15.13
CA GLY A 190 -5.89 9.31 -16.51
C GLY A 190 -7.25 8.69 -16.84
N GLU A 191 -7.37 7.36 -16.70
CA GLU A 191 -8.60 6.63 -17.01
C GLU A 191 -9.77 7.07 -16.13
N GLY A 192 -9.54 7.29 -14.84
CA GLY A 192 -10.57 7.76 -13.91
C GLY A 192 -11.11 9.14 -14.28
N LEU A 193 -10.28 10.04 -14.79
CA LEU A 193 -10.72 11.35 -15.28
C LEU A 193 -11.55 11.23 -16.56
N VAL A 194 -11.19 10.33 -17.48
CA VAL A 194 -11.97 10.09 -18.71
C VAL A 194 -13.34 9.51 -18.39
N LYS A 195 -13.42 8.54 -17.46
CA LYS A 195 -14.70 7.95 -17.03
C LYS A 195 -15.63 8.95 -16.34
N LEU A 196 -15.08 9.97 -15.68
CA LEU A 196 -15.87 11.05 -15.07
C LEU A 196 -16.21 12.19 -16.04
N PHE A 197 -15.38 12.39 -17.05
CA PHE A 197 -15.53 13.44 -18.04
C PHE A 197 -15.35 12.86 -19.44
N GLU A 198 -16.37 12.13 -19.93
CA GLU A 198 -16.36 11.48 -21.26
C GLU A 198 -15.93 12.43 -22.39
N ALA A 199 -16.29 13.72 -22.29
CA ALA A 199 -15.92 14.75 -23.26
C ALA A 199 -14.40 15.00 -23.39
N GLY A 200 -13.60 14.53 -22.44
CA GLY A 200 -12.16 14.72 -22.39
C GLY A 200 -11.36 13.78 -23.29
N GLY A 201 -11.86 12.56 -23.55
CA GLY A 201 -11.22 11.53 -24.38
C GLY A 201 -9.75 11.25 -24.05
N GLU A 202 -9.00 10.73 -25.04
CA GLU A 202 -7.55 10.45 -24.91
C GLU A 202 -6.70 11.66 -24.46
N PRO A 203 -6.97 12.91 -24.88
CA PRO A 203 -6.20 14.06 -24.41
C PRO A 203 -6.25 14.24 -22.88
N LEU A 204 -7.42 14.02 -22.27
CA LEU A 204 -7.58 14.15 -20.82
C LEU A 204 -6.84 13.03 -20.07
N GLU A 205 -6.85 11.82 -20.62
CA GLU A 205 -6.13 10.67 -20.08
C GLU A 205 -4.62 10.94 -20.01
N ILE A 206 -4.03 11.39 -21.11
CA ILE A 206 -2.59 11.68 -21.22
C ILE A 206 -2.20 12.79 -20.25
N ILE A 207 -3.03 13.84 -20.12
CA ILE A 207 -2.79 14.92 -19.17
C ILE A 207 -2.84 14.40 -17.73
N GLY A 208 -3.89 13.64 -17.38
CA GLY A 208 -4.06 13.05 -16.06
C GLY A 208 -2.88 12.16 -15.65
N PHE A 209 -2.50 11.24 -16.54
CA PHE A 209 -1.33 10.37 -16.38
C PHE A 209 -0.05 11.16 -16.19
N SER A 210 0.20 12.13 -17.07
CA SER A 210 1.47 12.88 -17.09
C SER A 210 1.62 13.76 -15.85
N VAL A 211 0.55 14.49 -15.48
CA VAL A 211 0.55 15.35 -14.30
C VAL A 211 0.79 14.53 -13.03
N PHE A 212 0.06 13.42 -12.87
CA PHE A 212 0.21 12.55 -11.71
C PHE A 212 1.62 11.94 -11.62
N THR A 213 2.09 11.36 -12.73
CA THR A 213 3.37 10.63 -12.79
C THR A 213 4.55 11.58 -12.54
N VAL A 214 4.57 12.74 -13.20
CA VAL A 214 5.66 13.72 -13.05
C VAL A 214 5.70 14.30 -11.65
N ALA A 215 4.55 14.70 -11.09
CA ALA A 215 4.48 15.23 -9.72
C ALA A 215 4.93 14.18 -8.69
N SER A 216 4.45 12.95 -8.85
CA SER A 216 4.78 11.83 -7.96
C SER A 216 6.25 11.42 -8.04
N LEU A 217 6.83 11.31 -9.24
CA LEU A 217 8.26 11.04 -9.43
C LEU A 217 9.12 12.14 -8.83
N TYR A 218 8.74 13.41 -9.04
CA TYR A 218 9.45 14.54 -8.49
C TYR A 218 9.50 14.48 -6.95
N LEU A 219 8.36 14.25 -6.30
CA LEU A 219 8.27 14.10 -4.85
C LEU A 219 9.06 12.90 -4.33
N PHE A 220 9.01 11.78 -5.06
CA PHE A 220 9.69 10.54 -4.72
C PHE A 220 11.22 10.67 -4.78
N PHE A 221 11.76 11.29 -5.83
CA PHE A 221 13.21 11.44 -6.04
C PHE A 221 13.83 12.66 -5.34
N GLN A 222 13.07 13.70 -5.03
CA GLN A 222 13.55 14.84 -4.22
C GLN A 222 14.25 14.38 -2.92
N THR A 223 13.76 13.29 -2.35
CA THR A 223 14.27 12.64 -1.14
C THR A 223 15.74 12.24 -1.25
N GLU A 224 16.18 11.83 -2.45
CA GLU A 224 17.53 11.35 -2.73
C GLU A 224 18.47 12.46 -3.17
N LEU A 225 17.96 13.40 -3.98
CA LEU A 225 18.72 14.56 -4.42
C LEU A 225 19.16 15.42 -3.23
N LYS A 226 18.31 15.57 -2.19
CA LYS A 226 18.70 16.26 -0.95
C LYS A 226 19.79 15.50 -0.17
N LYS A 227 19.74 14.17 -0.08
CA LYS A 227 20.80 13.38 0.59
C LYS A 227 22.15 13.47 -0.13
N LEU A 228 22.15 13.44 -1.46
CA LEU A 228 23.37 13.60 -2.27
C LEU A 228 23.97 15.01 -2.13
N ARG A 229 23.13 16.04 -2.00
CA ARG A 229 23.57 17.43 -1.77
C ARG A 229 24.23 17.61 -0.39
N VAL A 230 23.67 17.01 0.66
CA VAL A 230 24.24 17.03 2.02
C VAL A 230 25.55 16.23 2.10
N ARG A 231 25.65 15.08 1.40
CA ARG A 231 26.90 14.29 1.31
C ARG A 231 28.01 15.05 0.58
N LYS A 232 27.70 15.75 -0.52
CA LYS A 232 28.67 16.61 -1.22
C LYS A 232 29.15 17.79 -0.38
N GLN A 233 28.29 18.36 0.47
CA GLN A 233 28.70 19.42 1.42
C GLN A 233 29.64 18.91 2.51
N LYS A 234 29.44 17.67 3.00
CA LYS A 234 30.30 17.04 4.01
C LYS A 234 31.63 16.50 3.49
N SER A 235 31.78 16.29 2.19
CA SER A 235 33.05 15.89 1.55
C SER A 235 33.88 17.06 1.03
N ALA A 236 33.34 18.28 1.13
CA ALA A 236 33.98 19.52 0.68
C ALA A 236 34.41 20.43 1.87
N SER A 237 34.23 19.95 3.10
CA SER A 237 34.72 20.52 4.37
C SER A 237 35.76 19.60 4.98
#